data_AF-X1NNH2-F1
#
_entry.id   AF-X1NNH2-F1
#
_cell.length_a   1.000
_cell.length_b   1.000
_cell.length_c   1.000
_cell.angle_alpha   90.00
_cell.angle_beta   90.00
_cell.angle_gamma   90.00
#
_symmetry.space_group_name_H-M   'P 1'
#
loop_
_entity.id
_entity.type
_entity.pdbx_description
1 polymer ?
#
loop_
_entity_poly.entity_id
_entity_poly.type
_entity_poly.pdbx_seq_one_letter_code
_entity_poly.pdbx_strand_id
1 'polypeptide(L)' 'AQEQLAKKCGTTKTYISRIENDASDIRLSTLMRIIREGLGGNLKLSVDI' A
#
# COMPACT_ATOMS: atom_id res chain seq x y z
N ALA A 1 -11.52 -3.96 5.34
CA ALA A 1 -11.78 -4.62 4.03
C ALA A 1 -11.10 -3.84 2.90
N GLN A 2 -10.67 -4.51 1.82
CA GLN A 2 -9.96 -3.90 0.69
C GLN A 2 -10.70 -2.68 0.09
N GLU A 3 -12.03 -2.74 -0.03
CA GLU A 3 -12.89 -1.64 -0.48
C GLU A 3 -12.71 -0.36 0.36
N GLN A 4 -12.60 -0.52 1.68
CA GLN A 4 -12.44 0.61 2.61
C GLN A 4 -11.02 1.18 2.55
N LEU A 5 -10.02 0.31 2.43
CA LEU A 5 -8.63 0.73 2.26
C LEU A 5 -8.44 1.49 0.95
N ALA A 6 -9.02 0.98 -0.14
CA ALA A 6 -9.04 1.63 -1.43
C ALA A 6 -9.66 3.04 -1.37
N LYS A 7 -10.80 3.19 -0.69
CA LYS A 7 -11.43 4.50 -0.45
C LYS A 7 -10.52 5.45 0.35
N LYS A 8 -9.94 4.98 1.46
CA LYS A 8 -9.04 5.79 2.29
C LYS A 8 -7.79 6.24 1.54
N CYS A 9 -7.22 5.34 0.75
CA CYS A 9 -6.02 5.60 -0.03
C CYS A 9 -6.29 6.25 -1.39
N GLY A 10 -7.52 6.59 -1.76
CA GLY A 10 -7.84 7.11 -3.10
C GLY A 10 -7.29 6.22 -4.22
N THR A 11 -7.61 4.93 -4.19
CA THR A 11 -7.25 3.94 -5.23
C THR A 11 -8.39 2.93 -5.44
N THR A 12 -8.21 1.92 -6.29
CA THR A 12 -9.23 0.89 -6.55
C THR A 12 -9.01 -0.35 -5.70
N LYS A 13 -10.09 -1.09 -5.42
CA LYS A 13 -10.00 -2.40 -4.76
C LYS A 13 -9.10 -3.36 -5.55
N THR A 14 -9.22 -3.38 -6.88
CA THR A 14 -8.38 -4.22 -7.76
C THR A 14 -6.90 -3.92 -7.55
N TYR A 15 -6.55 -2.65 -7.38
CA TYR A 15 -5.17 -2.25 -7.15
C TYR A 15 -4.66 -2.70 -5.77
N ILE A 16 -5.45 -2.55 -4.70
CA ILE A 16 -5.13 -3.10 -3.37
C ILE A 16 -4.99 -4.62 -3.42
N SER A 17 -5.93 -5.32 -4.07
CA SER A 17 -5.89 -6.76 -4.23
C SER A 17 -4.64 -7.23 -4.99
N ARG A 18 -4.22 -6.52 -6.03
CA ARG A 18 -2.96 -6.81 -6.75
C ARG A 18 -1.75 -6.71 -5.82
N ILE A 19 -1.72 -5.70 -4.94
CA ILE A 19 -0.63 -5.49 -3.99
C ILE A 19 -0.54 -6.62 -2.97
N GLU A 20 -1.69 -7.06 -2.45
CA GLU A 20 -1.77 -8.18 -1.50
C GLU A 20 -1.47 -9.54 -2.15
N ASN A 21 -1.76 -9.70 -3.44
CA ASN A 21 -1.50 -10.93 -4.22
C ASN A 21 -0.18 -10.85 -5.02
N ASP A 22 0.93 -10.56 -4.33
CA ASP A 22 2.29 -10.65 -4.89
C ASP A 22 2.60 -9.61 -5.99
N ALA A 23 2.37 -8.32 -5.71
CA ALA A 23 2.78 -7.27 -6.64
C ALA A 23 4.31 -7.14 -6.72
N SER A 24 4.86 -7.60 -7.84
CA SER A 24 6.29 -7.49 -8.16
C SER A 24 6.71 -6.07 -8.59
N ASP A 25 5.74 -5.25 -9.01
CA ASP A 25 5.97 -3.88 -9.46
C ASP A 25 5.01 -2.90 -8.76
N ILE A 26 5.50 -2.26 -7.71
CA ILE A 26 4.82 -1.17 -7.02
C ILE A 26 5.83 -0.07 -6.72
N ARG A 27 5.44 1.17 -7.03
CA ARG A 27 6.23 2.34 -6.63
C ARG A 27 6.25 2.45 -5.11
N LEU A 28 7.44 2.62 -4.51
CA LEU A 28 7.59 2.78 -3.06
C LEU A 28 6.69 3.89 -2.48
N SER A 29 6.50 5.00 -3.21
CA SER A 29 5.60 6.08 -2.80
C SER A 29 4.15 5.63 -2.63
N THR A 30 3.70 4.70 -3.48
CA THR A 30 2.37 4.11 -3.40
C THR A 30 2.24 3.25 -2.15
N LEU A 31 3.23 2.41 -1.88
CA LEU A 31 3.27 1.59 -0.67
C LEU A 31 3.26 2.46 0.60
N MET A 32 4.09 3.50 0.64
CA MET A 32 4.13 4.47 1.74
C MET A 32 2.79 5.16 1.96
N ARG A 33 2.11 5.57 0.88
CA ARG A 33 0.78 6.18 0.95
C ARG A 33 -0.24 5.23 1.59
N ILE A 34 -0.25 3.96 1.16
CA ILE A 34 -1.17 2.95 1.70
C ILE A 34 -0.93 2.74 3.20
N ILE A 35 0.33 2.66 3.62
CA ILE A 35 0.68 2.48 5.03
C ILE A 35 0.26 3.68 5.87
N ARG A 36 0.54 4.91 5.41
CA ARG A 36 0.25 6.13 6.18
C ARG A 36 -1.24 6.51 6.17
N GLU A 37 -1.83 6.62 4.99
CA GLU A 37 -3.19 7.14 4.81
C GLU A 37 -4.24 6.03 4.99
N GLY A 38 -3.92 4.81 4.58
CA GLY A 38 -4.82 3.67 4.65
C GLY A 38 -4.83 2.99 6.00
N LEU A 39 -3.64 2.68 6.51
CA LEU A 39 -3.43 1.87 7.72
C LEU A 39 -3.06 2.71 8.95
N GLY A 40 -2.76 4.00 8.80
CA GLY A 40 -2.35 4.87 9.91
C GLY A 40 -0.98 4.54 10.50
N GLY A 41 -0.17 3.76 9.79
CA GLY A 41 1.13 3.27 10.23
C GLY A 41 2.29 4.14 9.74
N ASN A 42 3.49 3.82 10.24
CA ASN A 42 4.74 4.38 9.76
C ASN A 42 5.64 3.26 9.24
N LEU A 43 6.15 3.41 8.01
CA LEU A 43 7.08 2.45 7.42
C LEU A 43 8.51 2.76 7.88
N LYS A 44 9.17 1.77 8.49
CA LYS A 44 10.60 1.81 8.78
C LYS A 44 11.33 0.91 7.78
N LEU A 45 12.18 1.50 6.95
CA LEU A 45 12.98 0.78 5.96
C LEU A 45 14.45 0.80 6.39
N SER A 46 15.08 -0.38 6.41
CA SER A 46 16.51 -0.54 6.60
C SER A 46 17.06 -1.31 5.40
N VAL A 47 18.17 -0.84 4.85
CA VAL A 47 18.91 -1.54 3.79
C VAL A 47 20.28 -1.87 4.36
N ASP A 48 20.66 -3.14 4.24
CA ASP A 48 21.98 -3.65 4.57
C ASP A 48 22.73 -3.90 3.25
N ILE A 49 24.05 -3.65 3.24
CA ILE A 49 24.90 -3.72 2.04
C ILE A 49 25.77 -4.97 2.12
#